data_AF-A0A6J6N3R4-F1
#
_entry.id   AF-A0A6J6N3R4-F1
#
_cell.length_a   1.000
_cell.length_b   1.000
_cell.length_c   1.000
_cell.angle_alpha   90.00
_cell.angle_beta   90.00
_cell.angle_gamma   90.00
#
_symmetry.space_group_name_H-M   'P 1'
#
loop_
_entity.id
_entity.type
_entity.pdbx_description
1 polymer ?
#
loop_
_entity_poly.entity_id
_entity_poly.type
_entity_poly.pdbx_seq_one_letter_code
_entity_poly.pdbx_strand_id
1 'polypeptide(L)'
;MGTGIDQLSLKSILDFFAAIAFAASLGWGVAASAIPVGIYQGLWTLIGLLLGNVLAQYQIDAMTIVGGLLLLSIGLRLLKIKEVAVGNLLPALAVAPIFVYVLHTFIG
;
A
#
# COMPACT_ATOMS: atom_id res chain seq x y z
N MET A 1 -2.45 -21.26 -6.12
CA MET A 1 -2.01 -20.55 -7.34
C MET A 1 -3.24 -19.93 -7.99
N GLY A 2 -3.46 -18.61 -7.87
CA GLY A 2 -4.62 -18.00 -8.56
C GLY A 2 -4.93 -16.53 -8.24
N THR A 3 -4.98 -16.11 -6.98
CA THR A 3 -5.59 -14.80 -6.62
C THR A 3 -4.67 -13.58 -6.79
N GLY A 4 -3.36 -13.76 -6.95
CA GLY A 4 -2.42 -12.64 -7.09
C GLY A 4 -2.65 -11.81 -8.34
N ILE A 5 -3.04 -12.46 -9.46
CA ILE A 5 -3.33 -11.78 -10.73
C ILE A 5 -4.60 -10.94 -10.60
N ASP A 6 -5.63 -11.49 -9.94
CA ASP A 6 -6.88 -10.76 -9.68
C ASP A 6 -6.62 -9.52 -8.81
N GLN A 7 -5.79 -9.65 -7.77
CA GLN A 7 -5.40 -8.52 -6.92
C GLN A 7 -4.58 -7.46 -7.67
N LEU A 8 -3.63 -7.87 -8.50
CA LEU A 8 -2.82 -6.97 -9.33
C LEU A 8 -3.67 -6.25 -10.37
N SER A 9 -4.63 -6.94 -11.00
CA SER A 9 -5.55 -6.34 -11.97
C SER A 9 -6.49 -5.33 -11.31
N LEU A 10 -7.09 -5.69 -10.17
CA LEU A 10 -7.95 -4.80 -9.39
C LEU A 10 -7.17 -3.55 -8.93
N LYS A 11 -5.91 -3.72 -8.50
CA LYS A 11 -5.03 -2.60 -8.15
C LYS A 11 -4.73 -1.71 -9.35
N SER A 12 -4.42 -2.29 -10.51
CA SER A 12 -4.09 -1.53 -11.72
C SER A 12 -5.26 -0.69 -12.21
N ILE A 13 -6.49 -1.21 -12.13
CA ILE A 13 -7.71 -0.47 -12.45
C ILE A 13 -7.93 0.68 -11.47
N LEU A 14 -7.75 0.46 -10.16
CA LEU A 14 -7.85 1.51 -9.14
C LEU A 14 -6.83 2.64 -9.37
N ASP A 15 -5.58 2.29 -9.64
CA ASP A 15 -4.51 3.26 -9.92
C ASP A 15 -4.80 4.05 -11.21
N PHE A 16 -5.42 3.44 -12.23
CA PHE A 16 -5.87 4.12 -13.45
C PHE A 16 -6.94 5.20 -13.16
N PHE A 17 -7.98 4.87 -12.40
CA PHE A 17 -9.00 5.86 -12.02
C PHE A 17 -8.42 6.99 -11.16
N ALA A 18 -7.53 6.66 -10.22
CA ALA A 18 -6.85 7.66 -9.39
C ALA A 18 -5.96 8.59 -10.25
N ALA A 19 -5.25 8.05 -11.24
CA ALA A 19 -4.42 8.84 -12.14
C ALA A 19 -5.23 9.84 -12.97
N ILE A 20 -6.45 9.52 -13.39
CA ILE A 20 -7.34 10.47 -14.08
C ILE A 20 -7.69 11.67 -13.17
N ALA A 21 -8.10 11.39 -11.94
CA ALA A 21 -8.45 12.44 -10.97
C ALA A 21 -7.25 13.33 -10.62
N PHE A 22 -6.07 12.73 -10.43
CA PHE A 22 -4.84 13.47 -10.20
C PHE A 22 -4.38 14.22 -11.45
N ALA A 23 -4.53 13.67 -12.67
CA ALA A 23 -4.14 14.33 -13.90
C ALA A 23 -5.01 15.57 -14.18
N ALA A 24 -6.31 15.52 -13.84
CA ALA A 24 -7.18 16.70 -13.90
C ALA A 24 -6.73 17.83 -12.95
N SER A 25 -6.08 17.49 -11.83
CA SER A 25 -5.64 18.45 -10.80
C SER A 25 -4.19 18.92 -10.97
N LEU A 26 -3.29 18.03 -11.39
CA LEU A 26 -1.83 18.20 -11.42
C LEU A 26 -1.26 18.21 -12.86
N GLY A 27 -2.09 17.95 -13.88
CA GLY A 27 -1.72 18.00 -15.29
C GLY A 27 -0.74 16.90 -15.72
N TRP A 28 0.14 17.24 -16.67
CA TRP A 28 1.13 16.33 -17.28
C TRP A 28 2.09 15.69 -16.26
N GLY A 29 2.25 16.29 -15.08
CA GLY A 29 3.09 15.74 -14.01
C GLY A 29 2.70 14.35 -13.54
N VAL A 30 1.45 13.92 -13.77
CA VAL A 30 0.99 12.57 -13.44
C VAL A 30 1.57 11.52 -14.39
N ALA A 31 1.77 11.82 -15.66
CA ALA A 31 2.42 10.90 -16.58
C ALA A 31 3.88 10.64 -16.16
N ALA A 32 4.56 11.67 -15.63
CA ALA A 32 5.92 11.54 -15.11
C ALA A 32 6.02 10.66 -13.84
N SER A 33 4.92 10.44 -13.10
CA SER A 33 4.93 9.58 -11.89
C SER A 33 5.06 8.09 -12.23
N ALA A 34 4.82 7.68 -13.47
CA ALA A 34 5.01 6.31 -13.92
C ALA A 34 6.47 5.84 -13.73
N ILE A 35 7.44 6.73 -13.88
CA ILE A 35 8.88 6.43 -13.71
C ILE A 35 9.19 6.05 -12.26
N PRO A 36 8.98 6.92 -11.24
CA PRO A 36 9.26 6.56 -9.86
C PRO A 36 8.40 5.38 -9.39
N VAL A 37 7.12 5.31 -9.77
CA VAL A 37 6.25 4.18 -9.39
C VAL A 37 6.79 2.86 -9.93
N GLY A 38 7.17 2.82 -11.21
CA GLY A 38 7.76 1.63 -11.83
C GLY A 38 9.07 1.21 -11.17
N ILE A 39 9.93 2.17 -10.81
CA ILE A 39 11.18 1.89 -10.09
C ILE A 39 10.88 1.29 -8.72
N TYR A 40 10.02 1.91 -7.91
CA TYR A 40 9.72 1.42 -6.56
C TYR A 40 9.02 0.06 -6.59
N GLN A 41 7.99 -0.12 -7.43
CA GLN A 41 7.27 -1.38 -7.54
C GLN A 41 8.16 -2.50 -8.08
N GLY A 42 8.95 -2.21 -9.12
CA GLY A 42 9.89 -3.18 -9.70
C GLY A 42 10.99 -3.57 -8.72
N LEU A 43 11.57 -2.60 -8.01
CA LEU A 43 12.60 -2.86 -7.00
C LEU A 43 12.07 -3.76 -5.87
N TRP A 44 10.92 -3.43 -5.30
CA TRP A 44 10.31 -4.25 -4.25
C TRP A 44 9.91 -5.64 -4.74
N THR A 45 9.44 -5.75 -5.98
CA THR A 45 9.13 -7.05 -6.60
C THR A 45 10.39 -7.92 -6.72
N LEU A 46 11.51 -7.34 -7.17
CA LEU A 46 12.78 -8.04 -7.29
C LEU A 46 13.33 -8.45 -5.91
N ILE A 47 13.26 -7.56 -4.92
CA ILE A 47 13.64 -7.85 -3.54
C ILE A 47 12.79 -9.01 -2.97
N GLY A 48 11.48 -8.98 -3.20
CA GLY A 48 10.57 -10.04 -2.76
C GLY A 48 10.85 -11.39 -3.45
N LEU A 49 11.23 -11.38 -4.72
CA LEU A 49 11.65 -12.60 -5.43
C LEU A 49 12.96 -13.18 -4.87
N LEU A 50 13.91 -12.34 -4.46
CA LEU A 50 15.21 -12.77 -3.95
C LEU A 50 15.17 -13.21 -2.48
N LEU A 51 14.43 -12.48 -1.62
CA LEU A 51 14.32 -12.79 -0.19
C LEU A 51 13.31 -13.90 0.10
N GLY A 52 12.43 -14.23 -0.85
CA GLY A 52 11.36 -15.21 -0.63
C GLY A 52 10.31 -14.71 0.37
N ASN A 53 9.54 -15.65 0.93
CA ASN A 53 8.42 -15.31 1.82
C ASN A 53 8.91 -15.07 3.26
N VAL A 54 9.42 -13.87 3.53
CA VAL A 54 9.94 -13.47 4.85
C VAL A 54 8.83 -13.24 5.88
N LEU A 55 7.64 -12.83 5.43
CA LEU A 55 6.49 -12.59 6.30
C LEU A 55 5.45 -13.70 6.20
N ALA A 56 4.89 -14.08 7.34
CA ALA A 56 3.77 -15.00 7.38
C ALA A 56 2.47 -14.32 6.90
N GLN A 57 1.52 -15.11 6.38
CA GLN A 57 0.27 -14.60 5.80
C GLN A 57 -0.49 -13.67 6.77
N TYR A 58 -0.54 -14.02 8.06
CA TYR A 58 -1.21 -13.22 9.08
C TYR A 58 -0.58 -11.82 9.27
N GLN A 59 0.73 -11.68 9.04
CA GLN A 59 1.43 -10.40 9.12
C GLN A 59 1.13 -9.54 7.89
N ILE A 60 1.05 -10.18 6.73
CA ILE A 60 0.70 -9.52 5.46
C ILE A 60 -0.74 -9.00 5.53
N ASP A 61 -1.67 -9.79 6.08
CA ASP A 61 -3.06 -9.38 6.26
C ASP A 61 -3.17 -8.17 7.20
N ALA A 62 -2.44 -8.17 8.33
CA ALA A 62 -2.40 -7.04 9.26
C ALA A 62 -1.84 -5.77 8.61
N MET A 63 -0.75 -5.88 7.83
CA MET A 63 -0.20 -4.75 7.06
C MET A 63 -1.19 -4.22 6.01
N THR A 64 -1.91 -5.13 5.34
CA THR A 64 -2.90 -4.77 4.31
C THR A 64 -4.07 -3.99 4.92
N ILE A 65 -4.57 -4.41 6.08
CA ILE A 65 -5.64 -3.71 6.81
C ILE A 65 -5.20 -2.30 7.21
N VAL A 66 -4.00 -2.16 7.79
CA VAL A 66 -3.47 -0.85 8.18
C VAL A 66 -3.24 0.03 6.96
N GLY A 67 -2.67 -0.52 5.88
CA GLY A 67 -2.48 0.18 4.62
C GLY A 67 -3.79 0.68 4.01
N GLY A 68 -4.83 -0.14 4.01
CA GLY A 68 -6.17 0.25 3.55
C GLY A 68 -6.75 1.43 4.35
N LEU A 69 -6.57 1.42 5.67
CA LEU A 69 -7.01 2.52 6.55
C LEU A 69 -6.25 3.82 6.30
N LEU A 70 -4.94 3.73 6.02
CA LEU A 70 -4.12 4.88 5.64
C LEU A 70 -4.58 5.47 4.29
N LEU A 71 -4.86 4.62 3.29
CA LEU A 71 -5.37 5.07 2.00
C LEU A 71 -6.73 5.78 2.14
N LEU A 72 -7.63 5.23 2.95
CA LEU A 72 -8.92 5.86 3.25
C LEU A 72 -8.73 7.23 3.92
N SER A 73 -7.76 7.34 4.83
CA SER A 73 -7.40 8.60 5.48
C SER A 73 -6.86 9.65 4.49
N ILE A 74 -6.08 9.24 3.48
CA ILE A 74 -5.60 10.11 2.40
C ILE A 74 -6.80 10.60 1.57
N GLY A 75 -7.72 9.71 1.21
CA GLY A 75 -8.95 10.08 0.50
C GLY A 75 -9.76 11.15 1.24
N LEU A 76 -9.99 10.96 2.54
CA LEU A 76 -10.68 11.94 3.38
C LEU A 76 -9.97 13.31 3.45
N ARG A 77 -8.62 13.30 3.46
CA ARG A 77 -7.81 14.51 3.43
C ARG A 77 -7.93 15.24 2.10
N LEU A 78 -7.88 14.52 0.97
CA LEU A 78 -8.02 15.10 -0.37
C LEU A 78 -9.43 15.70 -0.59
N LEU A 79 -10.46 15.06 -0.05
CA LEU A 79 -11.84 15.58 -0.07
C LEU A 79 -12.06 16.75 0.90
N LYS A 80 -11.03 17.17 1.66
CA LYS A 80 -11.10 18.21 2.71
C LYS A 80 -12.20 17.97 3.77
N ILE A 81 -12.61 16.71 3.95
CA ILE A 81 -13.60 16.34 4.96
C ILE A 81 -12.95 16.28 6.35
N LYS A 82 -11.74 15.69 6.43
CA LYS A 82 -10.98 15.57 7.68
C LYS A 82 -9.49 15.57 7.41
N GLU A 83 -8.77 16.49 8.05
CA GLU A 83 -7.31 16.52 8.00
C GLU A 83 -6.75 15.46 8.95
N VAL A 84 -6.43 14.29 8.39
CA VAL A 84 -5.70 13.24 9.09
C VAL A 84 -4.21 13.42 8.79
N ALA A 85 -3.37 13.51 9.83
CA ALA A 85 -1.92 13.54 9.70
C ALA A 85 -1.37 12.15 9.33
N VAL A 86 -1.68 11.69 8.11
CA VAL A 86 -1.34 10.33 7.63
C VAL A 86 0.16 10.07 7.71
N GLY A 87 1.00 11.10 7.54
CA GLY A 87 2.46 10.99 7.71
C GLY A 87 2.88 10.49 9.09
N ASN A 88 2.17 10.87 10.15
CA ASN A 88 2.45 10.41 11.52
C ASN A 88 1.96 8.98 11.77
N LEU A 89 1.10 8.46 10.88
CA LEU A 89 0.56 7.10 10.96
C LEU A 89 1.35 6.11 10.09
N LEU A 90 2.30 6.58 9.27
CA LEU A 90 3.19 5.71 8.48
C LEU A 90 3.96 4.67 9.33
N PRO A 91 4.45 4.99 10.55
CA PRO A 91 5.11 4.01 11.41
C PRO A 91 4.21 2.81 11.77
N ALA A 92 2.88 2.98 11.73
CA ALA A 92 1.94 1.90 12.04
C ALA A 92 2.07 0.70 11.09
N LEU A 93 2.50 0.91 9.83
CA LEU A 93 2.73 -0.18 8.87
C LEU A 93 3.86 -1.11 9.30
N ALA A 94 4.89 -0.60 9.99
CA ALA A 94 5.98 -1.41 10.52
C ALA A 94 5.63 -2.01 11.89
N VAL A 95 4.87 -1.28 12.71
CA VAL A 95 4.46 -1.75 14.04
C VAL A 95 3.46 -2.90 13.94
N ALA A 96 2.55 -2.90 12.97
CA ALA A 96 1.55 -3.95 12.79
C ALA A 96 2.13 -5.39 12.69
N PRO A 97 3.05 -5.71 11.76
CA PRO A 97 3.59 -7.07 11.63
C PRO A 97 4.43 -7.49 12.86
N ILE A 98 5.11 -6.54 13.51
CA ILE A 98 5.88 -6.78 14.74
C ILE A 98 4.94 -7.10 15.91
N PHE A 99 3.87 -6.32 16.06
CA PHE A 99 2.89 -6.51 17.12
C PHE A 99 2.17 -7.85 17.01
N VAL A 100 1.77 -8.24 15.79
CA VAL A 100 1.13 -9.54 15.57
C VAL A 100 2.11 -10.70 15.74
N TYR A 101 3.39 -10.53 15.38
CA TYR A 101 4.43 -11.53 15.70
C TYR A 101 4.55 -11.78 17.21
N VAL A 102 4.63 -10.71 18.00
CA VAL A 102 4.70 -10.80 19.47
C VAL A 102 3.46 -11.49 20.04
N LEU A 103 2.25 -11.09 19.60
CA LEU A 103 1.01 -11.73 20.04
C LEU A 103 0.96 -13.22 19.70
N HIS A 104 1.40 -13.60 18.50
CA HIS A 104 1.45 -15.01 18.09
C HIS A 104 2.40 -15.82 18.98
N THR A 105 3.52 -15.26 19.42
CA THR A 105 4.45 -15.92 20.36
C THR A 105 3.87 -16.07 21.78
N PHE A 106 2.91 -15.21 22.19
CA PHE A 106 2.29 -15.28 23.52
C PHE A 106 1.04 -16.17 23.58
N ILE A 107 0.34 -16.37 22.45
CA ILE A 107 -0.93 -17.10 22.36
C ILE A 107 -0.78 -18.48 21.71
N GLY A 108 0.29 -18.71 20.93
CA GLY A 108 0.64 -20.01 20.34
C GLY A 108 1.62 -20.80 21.18
#